data_AF-A0A6G2PZI8-F1
#
_entry.id   AF-A0A6G2PZI8-F1
#
_cell.length_a   1.000
_cell.length_b   1.000
_cell.length_c   1.000
_cell.angle_alpha   90.00
_cell.angle_beta   90.00
_cell.angle_gamma   90.00
#
_symmetry.space_group_name_H-M   'P 1'
#
loop_
_entity.id
_entity.type
_entity.pdbx_description
1 polymer ?
#
loop_
_entity_poly.entity_id
_entity_poly.type
_entity_poly.pdbx_seq_one_letter_code
_entity_poly.pdbx_strand_id
1 'polypeptide(L)'
;MTCSDSRATTSREPPRRRCDDFTGAAAQAKPPAADNKHPGLAATDVAVTGLPNGDAQVVAVGKDGDVHHNVRHADGSWQGWASMADDQHGALKATQVGIAALPDGSAQTLLTTR
;
A
#
# COMPACT_ATOMS: atom_id res chain seq x y z
N MET A 1 -8.44 26.43 13.40
CA MET A 1 -9.47 26.54 12.35
C MET A 1 -10.68 25.74 12.77
N THR A 2 -11.81 26.41 13.02
CA THR A 2 -13.06 25.82 13.48
C THR A 2 -13.88 25.34 12.28
N CYS A 3 -14.43 24.12 12.33
CA CYS A 3 -15.52 23.72 11.45
C CYS A 3 -16.76 23.46 12.33
N SER A 4 -17.84 24.15 11.98
CA SER A 4 -19.05 24.34 12.77
C SER A 4 -19.91 23.08 12.86
N ASP A 5 -20.52 22.85 14.03
CA ASP A 5 -21.63 21.92 14.23
C ASP A 5 -22.83 22.31 13.35
N SER A 6 -23.50 21.32 12.77
CA SER A 6 -24.88 21.45 12.30
C SER A 6 -25.63 20.15 12.55
N ARG A 7 -26.67 20.29 13.38
CA ARG A 7 -27.61 19.25 13.80
C ARG A 7 -28.30 18.58 12.59
N ALA A 8 -28.46 17.26 12.71
CA ALA A 8 -29.20 16.39 11.81
C ALA A 8 -30.70 16.72 11.74
N THR A 9 -31.30 16.57 10.54
CA THR A 9 -32.63 15.94 10.38
C THR A 9 -32.77 15.34 8.97
N THR A 10 -33.34 14.13 8.92
CA THR A 10 -33.86 13.36 7.76
C THR A 10 -32.94 12.31 7.07
N SER A 11 -33.22 11.04 7.42
CA SER A 11 -33.37 9.85 6.54
C SER A 11 -32.15 9.09 5.96
N ARG A 12 -31.80 7.99 6.65
CA ARG A 12 -31.27 6.68 6.17
C ARG A 12 -30.05 6.68 5.23
N GLU A 13 -28.86 6.93 5.78
CA GLU A 13 -27.57 6.50 5.23
C GLU A 13 -26.84 5.69 6.33
N PRO A 14 -26.17 4.54 6.06
CA PRO A 14 -25.31 3.90 7.06
C PRO A 14 -24.25 4.92 7.52
N PRO A 15 -23.91 4.98 8.82
CA PRO A 15 -23.12 6.08 9.35
C PRO A 15 -21.79 6.19 8.58
N ARG A 16 -21.61 7.31 7.87
CA ARG A 16 -20.33 7.63 7.24
C ARG A 16 -19.30 7.69 8.35
N ARG A 17 -18.32 6.79 8.28
CA ARG A 17 -17.21 6.77 9.24
C ARG A 17 -16.60 8.17 9.30
N ARG A 18 -16.50 8.69 10.52
CA ARG A 18 -15.88 10.01 10.77
C ARG A 18 -14.44 9.96 10.28
N CYS A 19 -13.93 11.09 9.81
CA CYS A 19 -12.50 11.23 9.49
C CYS A 19 -11.58 10.92 10.70
N ASP A 20 -12.15 10.85 11.91
CA ASP A 20 -11.46 10.54 13.16
C ASP A 20 -11.24 9.02 13.41
N ASP A 21 -11.88 8.13 12.62
CA ASP A 21 -11.77 6.66 12.76
C ASP A 21 -10.50 6.06 12.11
N PHE A 22 -9.64 6.87 11.48
CA PHE A 22 -8.36 6.37 10.93
C PHE A 22 -7.33 6.03 12.02
N THR A 23 -7.67 6.26 13.30
CA THR A 23 -6.82 5.98 14.46
C THR A 23 -7.23 4.69 15.17
N GLY A 24 -7.46 3.63 14.41
CA GLY A 24 -7.41 2.28 14.96
C GLY A 24 -5.96 1.92 15.28
N ALA A 25 -5.57 2.07 16.54
CA ALA A 25 -4.28 1.65 17.06
C ALA A 25 -4.10 0.12 16.90
N ALA A 26 -3.56 -0.30 15.75
CA ALA A 26 -2.73 -1.49 15.71
C ALA A 26 -1.37 -1.08 16.30
N ALA A 27 -1.02 -1.67 17.44
CA ALA A 27 0.28 -1.51 18.06
C ALA A 27 1.41 -1.54 17.01
N GLN A 28 2.34 -0.58 17.11
CA GLN A 28 3.53 -0.55 16.26
C GLN A 28 4.47 -1.69 16.67
N ALA A 29 4.12 -2.93 16.29
CA ALA A 29 5.13 -3.92 15.99
C ALA A 29 5.98 -3.36 14.84
N LYS A 30 7.30 -3.52 14.94
CA LYS A 30 8.31 -3.12 13.94
C LYS A 30 7.69 -3.09 12.53
N PRO A 31 7.69 -1.95 11.80
CA PRO A 31 6.98 -1.83 10.54
C PRO A 31 7.43 -2.98 9.61
N PRO A 32 6.52 -3.87 9.25
CA PRO A 32 6.85 -5.17 8.65
C PRO A 32 7.26 -5.10 7.16
N ALA A 33 7.37 -3.90 6.59
CA ALA A 33 8.18 -3.65 5.39
C ALA A 33 9.71 -3.78 5.63
N ALA A 34 10.13 -4.30 6.78
CA ALA A 34 11.51 -4.71 7.04
C ALA A 34 11.49 -6.20 7.42
N ASP A 35 11.58 -7.10 6.45
CA ASP A 35 11.89 -8.49 6.73
C ASP A 35 13.38 -8.63 7.12
N ASN A 36 13.64 -9.48 8.12
CA ASN A 36 14.80 -9.46 9.02
C ASN A 36 16.14 -9.93 8.40
N LYS A 37 16.46 -9.52 7.17
CA LYS A 37 17.76 -9.80 6.54
C LYS A 37 18.47 -8.56 5.98
N HIS A 38 17.75 -7.47 5.70
CA HIS A 38 18.33 -6.20 5.24
C HIS A 38 17.65 -5.02 5.94
N PRO A 39 18.38 -3.93 6.30
CA PRO A 39 17.74 -2.69 6.71
C PRO A 39 16.79 -2.27 5.59
N GLY A 40 15.54 -1.95 5.96
CA GLY A 40 14.40 -1.85 5.04
C GLY A 40 14.72 -1.14 3.73
N LEU A 41 14.09 -1.61 2.65
CA LEU A 41 14.22 -1.07 1.30
C LEU A 41 14.28 0.46 1.33
N ALA A 42 15.41 1.02 0.91
CA ALA A 42 15.57 2.46 0.78
C ALA A 42 14.87 2.89 -0.51
N ALA A 43 13.56 3.11 -0.43
CA ALA A 43 12.75 3.46 -1.57
C ALA A 43 12.88 4.95 -1.95
N THR A 44 12.82 5.23 -3.25
CA THR A 44 12.69 6.57 -3.81
C THR A 44 11.25 6.92 -4.17
N ASP A 45 10.41 5.90 -4.44
CA ASP A 45 8.96 6.04 -4.63
C ASP A 45 8.22 4.79 -4.13
N VAL A 46 6.97 4.95 -3.68
CA VAL A 46 6.16 3.87 -3.10
C VAL A 46 4.68 4.08 -3.41
N ALA A 47 3.97 3.01 -3.77
CA ALA A 47 2.51 2.99 -3.90
C ALA A 47 1.88 1.78 -3.20
N VAL A 48 0.65 1.94 -2.72
CA VAL A 48 -0.10 0.89 -2.01
C VAL A 48 -1.57 0.90 -2.39
N THR A 49 -2.18 -0.28 -2.45
CA THR A 49 -3.64 -0.43 -2.60
C THR A 49 -4.17 -1.61 -1.79
N GLY A 50 -5.41 -1.52 -1.33
CA GLY A 50 -6.11 -2.59 -0.63
C GLY A 50 -7.00 -3.38 -1.56
N LEU A 51 -6.94 -4.71 -1.47
CA LEU A 51 -7.78 -5.63 -2.23
C LEU A 51 -9.09 -5.92 -1.49
N PRO A 52 -10.15 -6.34 -2.20
CA PRO A 52 -11.43 -6.73 -1.59
C PRO A 52 -11.33 -7.86 -0.55
N ASN A 53 -10.28 -8.70 -0.61
CA ASN A 53 -10.04 -9.77 0.35
C ASN A 53 -9.39 -9.31 1.67
N GLY A 54 -9.04 -8.02 1.78
CA GLY A 54 -8.40 -7.43 2.96
C GLY A 54 -6.87 -7.41 2.92
N ASP A 55 -6.24 -7.99 1.90
CA ASP A 55 -4.80 -7.87 1.67
C ASP A 55 -4.47 -6.48 1.12
N ALA A 56 -3.22 -6.05 1.28
CA ALA A 56 -2.70 -4.86 0.61
C ALA A 56 -1.48 -5.22 -0.26
N GLN A 57 -1.48 -4.71 -1.48
CA GLN A 57 -0.35 -4.80 -2.41
C GLN A 57 0.50 -3.54 -2.26
N VAL A 58 1.81 -3.71 -2.09
CA VAL A 58 2.76 -2.61 -1.90
C VAL A 58 3.86 -2.74 -2.95
N VAL A 59 4.08 -1.69 -3.73
CA VAL A 59 5.17 -1.62 -4.72
C VAL A 59 6.07 -0.44 -4.37
N ALA A 60 7.37 -0.64 -4.48
CA ALA A 60 8.37 0.38 -4.20
C ALA A 60 9.50 0.35 -5.24
N VAL A 61 10.05 1.52 -5.52
CA VAL A 61 11.25 1.70 -6.34
C VAL A 61 12.43 1.93 -5.42
N GLY A 62 13.45 1.07 -5.45
CA GLY A 62 14.68 1.24 -4.69
C GLY A 62 15.53 2.41 -5.17
N LYS A 63 16.54 2.80 -4.39
CA LYS A 63 17.55 3.80 -4.82
C LYS A 63 18.40 3.35 -6.01
N ASP A 64 18.48 2.04 -6.23
CA ASP A 64 19.04 1.38 -7.41
C ASP A 64 18.09 1.37 -8.62
N GLY A 65 16.89 1.92 -8.47
CA GLY A 65 15.83 1.93 -9.47
C GLY A 65 15.09 0.60 -9.59
N ASP A 66 15.44 -0.41 -8.80
CA ASP A 66 14.77 -1.71 -8.85
C ASP A 66 13.37 -1.65 -8.26
N VAL A 67 12.42 -2.26 -8.96
CA VAL A 67 11.05 -2.36 -8.49
C VAL A 67 10.92 -3.59 -7.61
N HIS A 68 10.35 -3.39 -6.43
CA HIS A 68 10.07 -4.43 -5.45
C HIS A 68 8.59 -4.44 -5.11
N HIS A 69 8.07 -5.65 -4.88
CA HIS A 69 6.70 -5.89 -4.46
C HIS A 69 6.67 -6.63 -3.13
N ASN A 70 5.66 -6.32 -2.32
CA ASN A 70 5.39 -7.00 -1.06
C ASN A 70 3.88 -6.99 -0.79
N VAL A 71 3.41 -7.98 -0.06
CA VAL A 71 2.00 -8.12 0.31
C VAL A 71 1.87 -8.08 1.82
N ARG A 72 0.96 -7.25 2.30
CA ARG A 72 0.42 -7.35 3.65
C ARG A 72 -0.84 -8.20 3.59
N HIS A 73 -0.85 -9.31 4.28
CA HIS A 73 -2.04 -10.14 4.38
C HIS A 73 -3.08 -9.50 5.32
N ALA A 74 -4.35 -9.86 5.14
CA ALA A 74 -5.45 -9.39 5.98
C ALA A 74 -5.22 -9.67 7.48
N ASP A 75 -4.56 -10.78 7.81
CA ASP A 75 -4.16 -11.16 9.18
C ASP A 75 -3.03 -10.29 9.78
N GLY A 76 -2.45 -9.39 8.97
CA GLY A 76 -1.39 -8.48 9.35
C GLY A 76 0.02 -9.01 9.16
N SER A 77 0.19 -10.28 8.75
CA SER A 77 1.47 -10.83 8.34
C SER A 77 1.92 -10.25 6.98
N TRP A 78 3.20 -10.40 6.67
CA TRP A 78 3.80 -9.87 5.44
C TRP A 78 4.53 -10.96 4.69
N GLN A 79 4.42 -10.92 3.35
CA GLN A 79 5.11 -11.83 2.46
C GLN A 79 6.63 -11.63 2.50
N GLY A 80 7.09 -10.39 2.66
CA GLY A 80 8.49 -10.00 2.49
C GLY A 80 8.72 -9.36 1.11
N TRP A 81 9.82 -8.62 0.97
CA TRP A 81 10.11 -7.92 -0.28
C TRP A 81 10.67 -8.89 -1.33
N ALA A 82 10.05 -8.88 -2.51
CA ALA A 82 10.55 -9.58 -3.69
C ALA A 82 10.84 -8.56 -4.80
N SER A 83 11.91 -8.76 -5.54
CA SER A 83 12.13 -7.99 -6.78
C SER A 83 11.06 -8.38 -7.80
N MET A 84 10.46 -7.39 -8.44
CA MET A 84 9.66 -7.62 -9.65
C MET A 84 10.64 -7.74 -10.80
N ALA A 85 10.79 -8.95 -11.34
CA ALA A 85 11.70 -9.24 -12.44
C ALA A 85 10.98 -10.01 -13.54
N ASP A 86 11.46 -9.90 -14.77
CA ASP A 86 11.14 -10.84 -15.82
C ASP A 86 12.37 -11.72 -16.14
N ASP A 87 12.14 -12.88 -16.75
CA ASP A 87 13.18 -13.88 -17.03
C ASP A 87 14.20 -13.40 -18.10
N GLN A 88 13.93 -12.28 -18.78
CA GLN A 88 14.70 -11.81 -19.94
C GLN A 88 15.62 -10.62 -19.58
N HIS A 89 15.19 -9.76 -18.66
CA HIS A 89 15.78 -8.45 -18.37
C HIS A 89 16.18 -8.30 -16.90
N GLY A 90 15.85 -9.27 -16.04
CA GLY A 90 16.09 -9.17 -14.61
C GLY A 90 15.12 -8.20 -13.93
N ALA A 91 15.59 -7.55 -12.87
CA ALA A 91 14.75 -6.64 -12.09
C ALA A 91 14.22 -5.48 -12.95
N LEU A 92 12.92 -5.25 -12.85
CA LEU A 92 12.26 -4.12 -13.51
C LEU A 92 12.82 -2.82 -12.94
N LYS A 93 13.11 -1.87 -13.83
CA LYS A 93 13.62 -0.55 -13.46
C LYS A 93 12.52 0.50 -13.62
N ALA A 94 12.37 1.35 -12.62
CA ALA A 94 11.43 2.48 -12.65
C ALA A 94 11.97 3.68 -11.88
N THR A 95 11.30 4.81 -12.04
CA THR A 95 11.51 6.03 -11.24
C THR A 95 10.24 6.47 -10.52
N GLN A 96 9.07 6.05 -11.01
CA GLN A 96 7.80 6.27 -10.32
C GLN A 96 6.91 5.04 -10.45
N VAL A 97 5.99 4.90 -9.48
CA VAL A 97 5.04 3.81 -9.42
C VAL A 97 3.64 4.28 -9.03
N GLY A 98 2.63 3.72 -9.70
CA GLY A 98 1.23 3.78 -9.29
C GLY A 98 0.63 2.38 -9.26
N ILE A 99 -0.32 2.15 -8.34
CA ILE A 99 -1.03 0.87 -8.24
C ILE A 99 -2.52 1.09 -7.96
N ALA A 100 -3.38 0.28 -8.58
CA ALA A 100 -4.83 0.32 -8.39
C ALA A 100 -5.39 -1.09 -8.21
N ALA A 101 -6.15 -1.29 -7.13
CA ALA A 101 -6.95 -2.49 -6.92
C ALA A 101 -8.20 -2.47 -7.82
N LEU A 102 -8.57 -3.66 -8.30
CA LEU A 102 -9.74 -3.89 -9.11
C LEU A 102 -10.78 -4.72 -8.32
N PRO A 103 -12.08 -4.59 -8.66
CA PRO A 103 -13.13 -5.37 -8.00
C PRO A 103 -13.00 -6.89 -8.17
N ASP A 104 -12.25 -7.35 -9.16
CA ASP A 104 -11.98 -8.77 -9.41
C ASP A 104 -10.93 -9.39 -8.47
N GLY A 105 -10.38 -8.59 -7.54
CA GLY A 105 -9.36 -9.02 -6.59
C GLY A 105 -7.93 -8.89 -7.12
N SER A 106 -7.73 -8.40 -8.33
CA SER A 106 -6.40 -8.10 -8.86
C SER A 106 -5.96 -6.68 -8.53
N ALA A 107 -4.66 -6.41 -8.69
CA ALA A 107 -4.11 -5.06 -8.70
C ALA A 107 -3.33 -4.84 -10.00
N GLN A 108 -3.45 -3.63 -10.56
CA GLN A 108 -2.69 -3.20 -11.73
C GLN A 108 -1.67 -2.16 -11.32
N THR A 109 -0.44 -2.36 -11.76
CA THR A 109 0.68 -1.46 -11.47
C THR A 109 1.11 -0.76 -12.77
N LEU A 110 1.33 0.55 -12.68
CA LEU A 110 1.95 1.34 -13.73
C LEU A 110 3.31 1.83 -13.23
N LEU A 111 4.34 1.59 -14.02
CA LEU A 111 5.72 1.97 -13.73
C LEU A 111 6.18 2.95 -14.80
N THR A 112 6.84 4.04 -14.41
CA THR A 112 7.41 5.00 -15.36
C THR A 112 8.92 5.12 -15.17
N THR A 113 9.64 5.16 -16.28
CA THR A 113 11.08 5.45 -16.34
C THR A 113 11.28 6.87 -16.86
N ARG A 114 12.48 7.43 -16.67
CA ARG A 114 12.88 8.71 -17.29
C ARG A 114 13.71 8.47 -18.54
#